data_AF-A0A6A8AIE0-F1
#
_entry.id   AF-A0A6A8AIE0-F1
#
_cell.length_a   1.000
_cell.length_b   1.000
_cell.length_c   1.000
_cell.angle_alpha   90.00
_cell.angle_beta   90.00
_cell.angle_gamma   90.00
#
_symmetry.space_group_name_H-M   'P 1'
#
loop_
_entity.id
_entity.type
_entity.pdbx_description
1 polymer ?
#
loop_
_entity_poly.entity_id
_entity_poly.type
_entity_poly.pdbx_seq_one_letter_code
_entity_poly.pdbx_strand_id
1 'polypeptide(L)' 'MTKLLDRAIEAARELPAEMQDEIAGMLLRFIGEDDGEVYQLTPEEEADLAEAEQEIERGELTGEAEVRDILAKYIR' A
#
# COMPACT_ATOMS: atom_id res chain seq x y z
N MET A 1 11.95 -22.04 -11.38
CA MET A 1 11.14 -20.84 -11.17
C MET A 1 10.63 -20.35 -12.53
N THR A 2 9.83 -19.28 -12.61
CA THR A 2 9.52 -18.68 -13.92
C THR A 2 10.77 -17.98 -14.45
N LYS A 3 10.93 -17.91 -15.78
CA LYS A 3 12.11 -17.26 -16.40
C LYS A 3 12.32 -15.82 -15.92
N LEU A 4 11.21 -15.11 -15.64
CA LEU A 4 11.26 -13.74 -15.16
C LEU A 4 11.73 -13.68 -13.70
N LEU A 5 11.20 -14.55 -12.83
CA LEU A 5 11.59 -14.60 -11.42
C LEU A 5 13.05 -15.07 -11.26
N ASP A 6 13.50 -16.04 -12.07
CA ASP A 6 14.90 -16.49 -12.07
C ASP A 6 15.86 -15.33 -12.36
N ARG A 7 15.56 -14.56 -13.41
CA ARG A 7 16.34 -13.36 -13.75
C ARG A 7 16.33 -12.31 -12.64
N ALA A 8 15.19 -12.11 -11.99
CA ALA A 8 15.06 -11.15 -10.90
C ALA A 8 15.93 -11.55 -9.69
N ILE A 9 15.94 -12.83 -9.31
CA ILE A 9 16.79 -13.32 -8.22
C ILE A 9 18.29 -13.21 -8.58
N GLU A 10 18.69 -13.57 -9.80
CA GLU A 10 20.10 -13.41 -10.20
C GLU A 10 20.53 -11.93 -10.20
N ALA A 11 19.65 -11.01 -10.62
CA ALA A 11 19.95 -9.58 -10.52
C ALA A 11 20.03 -9.09 -9.07
N ALA A 12 19.16 -9.58 -8.18
CA ALA A 12 19.15 -9.20 -6.77
C ALA A 12 20.43 -9.67 -6.05
N ARG A 13 20.99 -10.83 -6.41
CA ARG A 13 22.24 -11.36 -5.81
C ARG A 13 23.46 -10.45 -5.97
N GLU A 14 23.49 -9.62 -7.00
CA GLU A 14 24.60 -8.69 -7.27
C GLU A 14 24.47 -7.37 -6.49
N LEU A 15 23.37 -7.14 -5.77
CA LEU A 15 23.15 -5.93 -4.99
C LEU A 15 23.87 -5.98 -3.63
N PRO A 16 24.10 -4.84 -2.98
CA PRO A 16 24.52 -4.79 -1.58
C PRO A 16 23.53 -5.54 -0.67
N ALA A 17 24.02 -6.15 0.41
CA ALA A 17 23.21 -6.96 1.33
C ALA A 17 21.96 -6.23 1.84
N GLU A 18 22.09 -4.95 2.20
CA GLU A 18 20.96 -4.11 2.65
C GLU A 18 19.83 -4.01 1.60
N MET A 19 20.20 -3.86 0.32
CA MET A 19 19.22 -3.81 -0.77
C MET A 19 18.62 -5.19 -1.08
N GLN A 20 19.38 -6.27 -0.85
CA GLN A 20 18.85 -7.64 -0.95
C GLN A 20 17.77 -7.87 0.10
N ASP A 21 18.01 -7.46 1.34
CA ASP A 21 17.05 -7.57 2.45
C ASP A 21 15.81 -6.72 2.20
N GLU A 22 15.96 -5.51 1.66
CA GLU A 22 14.82 -4.65 1.29
C GLU A 22 13.93 -5.30 0.22
N ILE A 23 14.53 -5.86 -0.83
CA ILE A 23 13.81 -6.57 -1.89
C ILE A 23 13.15 -7.83 -1.36
N ALA A 24 13.84 -8.59 -0.50
CA ALA A 24 13.28 -9.76 0.16
C ALA A 24 12.06 -9.37 1.01
N GLY A 25 12.15 -8.31 1.82
CA GLY A 25 11.04 -7.81 2.63
C GLY A 25 9.86 -7.31 1.80
N MET A 26 10.09 -6.71 0.63
CA MET A 26 9.00 -6.36 -0.30
C MET A 26 8.30 -7.60 -0.87
N LEU A 27 9.07 -8.62 -1.25
CA LEU A 27 8.52 -9.87 -1.79
C LEU A 27 7.74 -10.65 -0.72
N LEU A 28 8.28 -10.77 0.49
CA LEU A 28 7.61 -11.42 1.63
C LEU A 28 6.29 -10.73 1.95
N ARG A 29 6.26 -9.39 2.01
CA ARG A 29 5.01 -8.63 2.19
C ARG A 29 4.01 -8.89 1.08
N PHE A 30 4.47 -8.89 -0.16
CA PHE A 30 3.62 -9.11 -1.33
C PHE A 30 2.96 -10.49 -1.32
N ILE A 31 3.67 -11.53 -0.85
CA ILE A 31 3.16 -12.91 -0.80
C ILE A 31 2.47 -13.24 0.54
N GLY A 32 2.40 -12.28 1.47
CA GLY A 32 1.82 -12.49 2.80
C GLY A 32 2.67 -13.36 3.73
N GLU A 33 3.97 -13.48 3.46
CA GLU A 33 4.96 -14.17 4.31
C GLU A 33 5.81 -13.20 5.13
N ASP A 34 5.54 -11.89 5.08
CA ASP A 34 6.04 -11.00 6.11
C ASP A 34 5.22 -11.24 7.38
N ASP A 35 5.90 -11.70 8.44
CA ASP A 35 5.35 -11.82 9.80
C ASP A 35 5.00 -10.45 10.41
N GLY A 36 5.27 -9.35 9.69
CA GLY A 36 4.76 -8.03 10.04
C GLY A 36 3.24 -8.05 10.20
N GLU A 37 2.75 -7.56 11.35
CA GLU A 37 1.31 -7.45 11.62
C GLU A 37 0.65 -6.59 10.55
N VAL A 38 -0.06 -7.23 9.61
CA VAL A 38 -1.01 -6.53 8.75
C VAL A 38 -2.07 -5.95 9.67
N TYR A 39 -2.18 -4.61 9.69
CA TYR A 39 -3.19 -3.94 10.50
C TYR A 39 -4.57 -4.49 10.17
N GLN A 40 -5.21 -5.09 11.18
CA GLN A 40 -6.59 -5.54 11.08
C GLN A 40 -7.47 -4.37 11.47
N LEU A 41 -8.29 -3.92 10.53
CA LEU A 41 -9.27 -2.88 10.78
C LEU A 41 -10.17 -3.31 11.95
N THR A 42 -10.49 -2.36 12.81
CA THR A 42 -11.55 -2.54 13.79
C THR A 42 -12.89 -2.61 13.08
N PRO A 43 -13.94 -3.21 13.69
CA PRO A 43 -15.27 -3.22 13.09
C PRO A 43 -15.84 -1.83 12.79
N GLU A 44 -15.40 -0.81 13.54
CA GLU A 44 -15.76 0.59 13.31
C GLU A 44 -15.11 1.12 12.03
N GLU A 45 -13.80 0.90 11.85
CA GLU A 45 -13.09 1.32 10.64
C GLU A 45 -13.57 0.57 9.38
N GLU A 46 -13.90 -0.71 9.48
CA GLU A 46 -14.53 -1.44 8.37
C GLU A 46 -15.88 -0.84 7.98
N ALA A 47 -16.70 -0.46 8.98
CA ALA A 47 -17.98 0.18 8.73
C ALA A 47 -17.82 1.57 8.10
N ASP A 48 -16.83 2.35 8.54
CA ASP A 48 -16.52 3.66 7.97
C ASP A 48 -16.11 3.55 6.50
N LEU A 49 -15.30 2.55 6.14
CA LEU A 49 -14.93 2.29 4.74
C LEU A 49 -16.14 1.85 3.90
N ALA A 50 -17.01 1.00 4.46
CA ALA A 50 -18.22 0.57 3.76
C ALA A 50 -19.20 1.73 3.50
N GLU A 51 -19.25 2.74 4.38
CA GLU A 51 -20.02 3.97 4.12
C GLU A 51 -19.34 4.83 3.05
N ALA A 52 -18.01 4.99 3.11
CA ALA A 52 -17.27 5.74 2.10
C ALA A 52 -17.45 5.15 0.68
N GLU A 53 -17.50 3.82 0.54
CA GLU A 53 -17.82 3.16 -0.73
C GLU A 53 -19.22 3.53 -1.24
N GLN A 54 -20.21 3.61 -0.35
CA GLN A 54 -21.58 4.03 -0.71
C GLN A 54 -21.65 5.53 -1.08
N GLU A 55 -20.88 6.40 -0.41
CA GLU A 55 -20.74 7.81 -0.79
C GLU A 55 -20.17 7.96 -2.20
N ILE A 56 -19.16 7.15 -2.57
CA ILE A 56 -18.60 7.11 -3.93
C ILE A 56 -19.68 6.70 -4.94
N GLU A 57 -20.47 5.66 -4.66
CA GLU A 57 -21.54 5.21 -5.56
C GLU A 57 -22.64 6.28 -5.74
N ARG A 58 -22.94 7.04 -4.68
CA ARG A 58 -23.87 8.18 -4.73
C ARG A 58 -23.26 9.43 -5.38
N GLY A 59 -21.95 9.48 -5.57
CA GLY A 59 -21.23 10.64 -6.07
C GLY A 59 -21.13 11.78 -5.05
N GLU A 60 -21.24 11.47 -3.76
CA GLU A 60 -21.13 12.40 -2.64
C GLU A 60 -19.66 12.74 -2.33
N LEU A 61 -18.94 13.19 -3.37
CA LEU A 61 -17.51 13.48 -3.31
C LEU A 61 -17.26 14.99 -3.26
N THR A 62 -16.30 15.38 -2.42
CA THR A 62 -15.78 16.74 -2.37
C THR A 62 -15.03 17.09 -3.65
N GLY A 63 -15.23 18.32 -4.17
CA GLY A 63 -14.56 18.80 -5.38
C GLY A 63 -13.06 19.07 -5.17
N GLU A 64 -12.27 19.01 -6.24
CA GLU A 64 -10.81 19.17 -6.18
C GLU A 64 -10.34 20.48 -5.53
N ALA A 65 -11.04 21.59 -5.83
CA ALA A 65 -10.71 22.90 -5.26
C ALA A 65 -10.90 22.91 -3.73
N GLU A 66 -11.97 22.29 -3.23
CA GLU A 66 -12.26 22.20 -1.80
C GLU A 66 -11.27 21.27 -1.09
N VAL A 67 -10.92 20.13 -1.70
CA VAL A 67 -9.86 19.25 -1.20
C VAL A 67 -8.53 20.02 -1.09
N ARG A 68 -8.18 20.82 -2.10
CA ARG A 68 -6.95 21.63 -2.09
C ARG A 68 -6.95 22.66 -0.96
N ASP A 69 -8.08 23.34 -0.73
CA ASP A 69 -8.22 24.32 0.34
C ASP A 69 -8.12 23.66 1.74
N ILE A 70 -8.65 22.44 1.90
CA ILE A 70 -8.50 21.66 3.13
C ILE A 70 -7.02 21.27 3.34
N LEU A 71 -6.38 20.70 2.32
CA LEU A 71 -4.99 20.22 2.41
C LEU A 71 -3.98 21.35 2.60
N ALA A 72 -4.25 22.55 2.07
CA ALA A 72 -3.41 23.73 2.26
C ALA A 72 -3.20 24.10 3.75
N LYS A 73 -4.09 23.66 4.65
CA LYS A 73 -3.93 23.86 6.10
C LYS A 73 -2.81 23.01 6.71
N TYR A 74 -2.43 21.91 6.05
CA TYR A 74 -1.53 20.89 6.59
C TYR A 74 -0.21 20.78 5.82
N ILE A 75 -0.17 21.27 4.58
CA ILE A 75 1.07 21.35 3.78
C ILE A 75 1.80 22.63 4.20
N ARG A 76 2.89 22.47 4.96
CA ARG A 76 3.82 23.54 5.34
C ARG A 76 4.99 23.64 4.38
#